data_AF-A0A0A9D154-F1
#
_entry.id   AF-A0A0A9D154-F1
#
_cell.length_a   1.000
_cell.length_b   1.000
_cell.length_c   1.000
_cell.angle_alpha   90.00
_cell.angle_beta   90.00
_cell.angle_gamma   90.00
#
_symmetry.space_group_name_H-M   'P 1'
#
loop_
_entity.id
_entity.type
_entity.pdbx_description
1 polymer ?
#
loop_
_entity_poly.entity_id
_entity_poly.type
_entity_poly.pdbx_seq_one_letter_code
_entity_poly.pdbx_strand_id
1 'polypeptide(L)'
;MAVANMEYRTEKKAKKKAYKELKEIARSEGKRPPPNLYPSAIKEIQAEEKKYVMDRFYNPKLIEIAKKMKEERDLLLQDRAASGQWQ
;
A
#
# COMPACT_ATOMS: atom_id res chain seq x y z
N MET A 1 17.94 21.84 -15.90
CA MET A 1 17.04 20.79 -15.36
C MET A 1 17.71 19.44 -15.09
N ALA A 2 18.60 18.93 -15.95
CA ALA A 2 19.22 17.61 -15.75
C ALA A 2 20.14 17.52 -14.50
N VAL A 3 20.93 18.56 -14.23
CA VAL A 3 21.84 18.61 -13.06
C VAL A 3 21.07 18.62 -11.74
N ALA A 4 20.03 19.46 -11.63
CA ALA A 4 19.14 19.49 -10.46
C ALA A 4 18.45 18.14 -10.18
N ASN A 5 18.05 17.42 -11.23
CA ASN A 5 17.49 16.07 -11.06
C ASN A 5 18.53 15.05 -10.56
N MET A 6 19.79 15.21 -10.94
CA MET A 6 20.87 14.34 -10.47
C MET A 6 21.23 14.61 -9.01
N GLU A 7 21.32 15.89 -8.61
CA GLU A 7 21.54 16.32 -7.22
C GLU A 7 20.43 15.82 -6.28
N TYR A 8 19.17 15.97 -6.68
CA TYR A 8 18.04 15.44 -5.91
C TYR A 8 18.14 13.91 -5.75
N ARG A 9 18.53 13.19 -6.80
CA ARG A 9 18.68 11.73 -6.77
C ARG A 9 19.83 11.29 -5.86
N THR A 10 20.96 12.00 -5.86
CA THR A 10 22.11 11.68 -5.00
C THR A 10 21.77 11.94 -3.54
N GLU A 11 21.16 13.07 -3.21
CA GLU A 11 20.70 13.38 -1.86
C GLU A 11 19.68 12.35 -1.35
N LYS A 12 18.67 12.03 -2.16
CA LYS A 12 17.65 11.04 -1.79
C LYS A 12 18.26 9.67 -1.53
N LYS A 13 19.28 9.26 -2.29
CA LYS A 13 20.02 8.01 -2.06
C LYS A 13 20.81 8.06 -0.76
N ALA A 14 21.54 9.15 -0.50
CA ALA A 14 22.30 9.33 0.73
C ALA A 14 21.40 9.29 1.97
N LYS A 15 20.29 10.02 1.97
CA LYS A 15 19.32 10.06 3.08
C LYS A 15 18.66 8.70 3.33
N LYS A 16 18.38 7.92 2.27
CA LYS A 16 17.89 6.54 2.41
C LYS A 16 18.91 5.60 3.06
N LYS A 17 20.21 5.76 2.77
CA LYS A 17 21.28 4.97 3.41
C LYS A 17 21.38 5.30 4.90
N ALA A 18 21.45 6.60 5.24
CA ALA A 18 21.47 7.06 6.62
C ALA A 18 20.25 6.56 7.42
N TYR A 19 19.05 6.59 6.82
CA TYR A 19 17.86 6.04 7.46
C TYR A 19 17.97 4.53 7.73
N LYS A 20 18.59 3.77 6.82
CA LYS A 20 18.78 2.32 6.99
C LYS A 20 19.70 2.03 8.18
N GLU A 21 20.80 2.76 8.30
CA GLU A 21 21.76 2.66 9.41
C GLU A 21 21.08 3.01 10.74
N LEU A 22 20.36 4.13 10.81
CA LEU A 22 19.59 4.53 11.99
C LEU A 22 18.57 3.46 12.40
N LYS A 23 17.92 2.84 11.42
CA LYS A 23 16.94 1.76 11.67
C LYS A 23 17.61 0.51 12.23
N GLU A 24 18.80 0.16 11.75
CA GLU A 24 19.58 -0.98 12.25
C GLU A 24 20.05 -0.73 13.68
N ILE A 25 20.60 0.45 13.97
CA ILE A 25 21.00 0.85 15.33
C ILE A 25 19.81 0.80 16.28
N ALA A 26 18.68 1.43 15.92
CA ALA A 26 17.49 1.44 16.76
C ALA A 26 16.98 0.02 17.06
N ARG A 27 17.03 -0.89 16.08
CA ARG A 27 16.67 -2.31 16.28
C ARG A 27 17.61 -3.00 17.26
N SER A 28 18.92 -2.81 17.11
CA SER A 28 19.93 -3.38 18.01
C SER A 28 19.78 -2.87 19.44
N GLU A 29 19.39 -1.60 19.61
CA GLU A 29 19.09 -0.99 20.91
C GLU A 29 17.72 -1.37 21.48
N GLY A 30 16.88 -2.10 20.73
CA GLY A 30 15.50 -2.41 21.13
C GLY A 30 14.56 -1.20 21.11
N LYS A 31 14.98 -0.07 20.53
CA LYS A 31 14.19 1.16 20.40
C LYS A 31 13.39 1.17 19.09
N ARG A 32 12.32 1.95 19.08
CA ARG A 32 11.55 2.17 17.86
C ARG A 32 12.38 3.00 16.86
N PRO A 33 12.54 2.56 15.61
CA PRO A 33 13.27 3.32 14.61
C PRO A 33 12.55 4.65 14.31
N PRO A 34 13.30 5.71 13.98
CA PRO A 34 12.72 7.00 13.63
C PRO A 34 11.83 6.88 12.37
N PRO A 35 10.90 7.82 12.15
CA PRO A 35 10.09 7.85 10.94
C PRO A 35 10.94 8.12 9.70
N ASN A 36 10.58 7.51 8.57
CA ASN A 36 11.30 7.68 7.31
C ASN A 36 11.02 9.07 6.71
N LEU A 37 12.07 9.86 6.50
CA LEU A 37 12.00 11.21 5.95
C LEU A 37 11.57 11.28 4.47
N TYR A 38 11.76 10.19 3.71
CA TYR A 38 11.30 10.08 2.31
C TYR A 38 10.63 8.73 2.11
N PRO A 39 9.38 8.57 2.56
CA PRO A 39 8.60 7.40 2.20
C PRO A 39 8.41 7.36 0.68
N SER A 40 8.24 6.15 0.15
CA SER A 40 7.73 6.00 -1.21
C SER A 40 6.25 6.38 -1.21
N ALA A 41 5.73 6.88 -2.33
CA ALA A 41 4.30 7.16 -2.50
C ALA A 41 3.41 5.98 -2.04
N ILE A 42 3.82 4.75 -2.36
CA ILE A 42 3.13 3.52 -1.91
C ILE A 42 3.02 3.44 -0.38
N LYS A 43 4.05 3.86 0.36
CA LYS A 43 4.06 3.82 1.83
C LYS A 43 3.22 4.92 2.45
N GLU A 44 3.09 6.06 1.77
CA GLU A 44 2.19 7.14 2.18
C GLU A 44 0.74 6.68 2.04
N ILE A 45 0.38 6.14 0.89
CA ILE A 45 -0.95 5.56 0.64
C ILE A 45 -1.26 4.45 1.66
N GLN A 46 -0.32 3.53 1.89
CA GLN A 46 -0.49 2.48 2.89
C GLN A 46 -0.68 3.02 4.31
N ALA A 47 0.03 4.09 4.69
CA ALA A 47 -0.13 4.70 6.01
C ALA A 47 -1.51 5.34 6.16
N GLU A 48 -2.00 5.99 5.11
CA GLU A 48 -3.34 6.57 5.06
C GLU A 48 -4.44 5.50 5.09
N GLU A 49 -4.27 4.41 4.33
CA GLU A 49 -5.23 3.30 4.27
C GLU A 49 -5.25 2.46 5.54
N LYS A 50 -4.15 2.44 6.31
CA LYS A 50 -4.02 1.61 7.51
C LYS A 50 -5.17 1.81 8.49
N LYS A 51 -5.70 3.04 8.60
CA LYS A 51 -6.84 3.36 9.47
C LYS A 51 -8.13 2.63 9.08
N TYR A 52 -8.30 2.31 7.79
CA TYR A 52 -9.49 1.63 7.27
C TYR A 52 -9.30 0.12 7.11
N VAL A 53 -8.09 -0.42 7.34
CA VAL A 53 -7.83 -1.86 7.21
C VAL A 53 -8.75 -2.65 8.14
N MET A 54 -8.87 -2.25 9.40
CA MET A 54 -9.68 -2.98 10.38
C MET A 54 -11.18 -2.91 10.04
N ASP A 55 -11.67 -1.73 9.65
CA ASP A 55 -13.08 -1.57 9.30
C ASP A 55 -13.49 -2.47 8.13
N ARG A 56 -12.61 -2.69 7.14
CA ARG A 56 -12.89 -3.61 6.02
C ARG A 56 -13.22 -5.03 6.46
N PHE A 57 -12.61 -5.49 7.56
CA PHE A 57 -12.78 -6.87 8.04
C PHE A 57 -13.81 -7.01 9.16
N TYR A 58 -14.03 -5.94 9.95
CA TYR A 58 -14.85 -6.01 11.17
C TYR A 58 -16.14 -5.19 11.10
N ASN A 59 -16.30 -4.28 10.12
CA ASN A 59 -17.54 -3.53 9.98
C ASN A 59 -18.60 -4.38 9.25
N PRO A 60 -19.72 -4.74 9.91
CA PRO A 60 -20.72 -5.62 9.32
C PRO A 60 -21.33 -5.04 8.04
N LYS A 61 -21.50 -3.71 7.97
CA LYS A 61 -22.05 -3.05 6.77
C LYS A 61 -21.12 -3.19 5.56
N LEU A 62 -19.80 -3.07 5.77
CA LEU A 62 -18.83 -3.23 4.69
C LEU A 62 -18.74 -4.69 4.22
N ILE A 63 -18.85 -5.65 5.14
CA ILE A 63 -18.89 -7.07 4.83
C ILE A 63 -20.13 -7.41 3.99
N GLU A 64 -21.30 -6.88 4.35
CA GLU A 64 -22.53 -7.08 3.58
C GLU A 64 -22.43 -6.51 2.16
N ILE A 65 -21.87 -5.31 2.01
CA ILE A 65 -21.63 -4.70 0.70
C ILE A 65 -20.67 -5.58 -0.11
N ALA A 66 -19.56 -6.04 0.48
CA ALA A 66 -18.59 -6.89 -0.20
C ALA A 66 -19.20 -8.24 -0.64
N LYS A 67 -20.10 -8.82 0.17
CA LYS A 67 -20.84 -10.04 -0.20
C LYS A 67 -21.75 -9.81 -1.40
N LYS A 68 -22.55 -8.74 -1.40
CA LYS A 68 -23.41 -8.38 -2.53
C LYS A 68 -22.62 -8.16 -3.82
N MET A 69 -21.49 -7.43 -3.74
CA MET A 69 -20.61 -7.22 -4.89
C MET A 69 -20.02 -8.54 -5.43
N LYS A 70 -19.75 -9.51 -4.56
CA LYS A 70 -19.28 -10.84 -4.96
C LYS A 70 -20.40 -11.61 -5.68
N GLU A 71 -21.61 -11.61 -5.12
CA GLU A 71 -22.77 -12.25 -5.73
C GLU A 71 -23.10 -11.67 -7.11
N GLU A 72 -23.12 -10.34 -7.25
CA GLU A 72 -23.31 -9.65 -8.53
C GLU A 72 -22.24 -10.04 -9.56
N ARG A 73 -20.98 -10.13 -9.12
CA ARG A 73 -19.87 -10.54 -10.00
C ARG A 73 -19.98 -12.00 -10.44
N ASP A 74 -20.37 -12.89 -9.53
CA ASP A 74 -20.55 -14.31 -9.81
C ASP A 74 -21.74 -14.53 -10.77
N LEU A 75 -22.84 -13.79 -10.59
CA LEU A 75 -23.97 -13.77 -11.53
C LEU A 75 -23.54 -13.26 -12.92
N LEU A 76 -22.80 -12.16 -12.99
CA LEU A 76 -22.31 -11.62 -14.26
C LEU A 76 -21.35 -12.60 -14.98
N LEU A 77 -20.54 -13.34 -14.22
CA LEU A 77 -19.68 -14.38 -14.77
C LEU A 77 -20.48 -15.59 -15.27
N GLN A 78 -21.54 -15.99 -14.56
CA GLN A 78 -22.45 -17.05 -15.00
C GLN A 78 -23.22 -16.65 -16.25
N ASP A 79 -23.77 -15.44 -16.31
CA ASP A 79 -24.45 -14.93 -17.51
C ASP A 79 -23.50 -14.88 -18.71
N ARG A 80 -22.25 -14.42 -18.51
CA ARG A 80 -21.23 -14.37 -19.57
C ARG A 80 -20.79 -15.77 -20.03
N ALA A 81 -20.78 -16.75 -19.13
CA ALA A 81 -20.51 -18.14 -19.48
C ALA A 81 -21.69 -18.79 -20.21
N ALA A 82 -22.93 -18.48 -19.80
CA ALA A 82 -24.16 -18.94 -20.42
C ALA A 82 -24.40 -18.30 -21.81
N SER A 83 -23.96 -17.05 -22.01
CA SER A 83 -24.08 -16.32 -23.28
C SER A 83 -23.03 -16.73 -24.32
N GLY A 84 -22.21 -17.76 -24.06
CA GLY A 84 -21.29 -18.34 -25.05
C GLY A 84 -20.15 -17.43 -25.53
N GLN A 85 -19.86 -16.31 -24.85
CA GLN A 85 -18.83 -15.34 -25.26
C GLN A 85 -17.37 -15.80 -25.01
N TRP A 86 -17.14 -17.12 -24.95
CA TRP A 86 -15.84 -17.77 -24.80
C TRP A 86 -15.39 -18.48 -26.10
N GLN A 87 -15.88 -18.03 -27.26
CA GLN A 87 -15.39 -18.42 -28.59
C GLN A 87 -14.49 -17.35 -29.18
#